data_AF-L0G5T7-F1
#
_entry.id   AF-L0G5T7-F1
#
_cell.length_a   1.000
_cell.length_b   1.000
_cell.length_c   1.000
_cell.angle_alpha   90.00
_cell.angle_beta   90.00
_cell.angle_gamma   90.00
#
_symmetry.space_group_name_H-M   'P 1'
#
loop_
_entity.id
_entity.type
_entity.pdbx_description
1 polymer ?
#
loop_
_entity_poly.entity_id
_entity_poly.type
_entity_poly.pdbx_seq_one_letter_code
_entity_poly.pdbx_strand_id
1 'polypeptide(L)' 'MANSRSSDTELLGLMASRNDQRAFNVIFDRYWDELYQIALAKAKCPDLAQDLAQEVFINLWKYRRTSTPSLKMTC' A
#
# COMPACT_ATOMS: atom_id res chain seq x y z
N MET A 1 -10.01 9.84 -17.55
CA MET A 1 -9.19 8.61 -17.50
C MET A 1 -9.96 7.52 -16.77
N ALA A 2 -9.87 6.28 -17.24
CA ALA A 2 -10.80 5.18 -16.93
C ALA A 2 -10.78 4.78 -15.45
N ASN A 3 -11.83 5.16 -14.72
CA ASN A 3 -12.21 4.58 -13.45
C ASN A 3 -12.81 3.18 -13.70
N SER A 4 -11.95 2.19 -13.94
CA SER A 4 -12.38 0.80 -13.80
C SER A 4 -12.68 0.59 -12.33
N ARG A 5 -13.97 0.57 -11.97
CA ARG A 5 -14.49 0.21 -10.63
C ARG A 5 -14.24 -1.28 -10.37
N SER A 6 -12.97 -1.71 -10.39
CA SER A 6 -12.58 -2.97 -9.77
C SER A 6 -12.62 -2.73 -8.27
N SER A 7 -13.38 -3.56 -7.55
CA SER A 7 -13.40 -3.53 -6.09
C SER A 7 -11.97 -3.69 -5.56
N ASP A 8 -11.66 -3.07 -4.41
CA ASP A 8 -10.30 -3.10 -3.84
C ASP A 8 -9.83 -4.56 -3.65
N THR A 9 -10.76 -5.44 -3.28
CA THR A 9 -10.58 -6.89 -3.18
C THR A 9 -10.17 -7.54 -4.50
N GLU A 10 -10.71 -7.07 -5.63
CA GLU A 10 -10.41 -7.58 -6.97
C GLU A 10 -9.01 -7.13 -7.41
N LEU A 11 -8.65 -5.87 -7.17
CA LEU A 11 -7.30 -5.35 -7.42
C LEU A 11 -6.25 -6.09 -6.57
N LEU A 12 -6.55 -6.37 -5.31
CA LEU A 12 -5.70 -7.17 -4.42
C LEU A 12 -5.56 -8.61 -4.92
N GLY A 13 -6.66 -9.23 -5.40
CA GLY A 13 -6.65 -10.55 -6.02
C GLY A 13 -5.79 -10.58 -7.29
N LEU A 14 -5.95 -9.61 -8.17
CA LEU A 14 -5.15 -9.46 -9.39
C LEU A 14 -3.66 -9.27 -9.08
N MET A 15 -3.36 -8.44 -8.07
CA MET A 15 -2.00 -8.20 -7.58
C MET A 15 -1.36 -9.48 -7.04
N ALA A 16 -2.10 -10.28 -6.26
CA ALA A 16 -1.63 -11.52 -5.67
C ALA A 16 -1.47 -12.66 -6.68
N SER A 17 -2.39 -12.78 -7.64
CA SER A 17 -2.43 -13.89 -8.59
C SER A 17 -1.54 -13.68 -9.81
N ARG A 18 -1.44 -12.45 -10.34
CA ARG A 18 -0.76 -12.19 -11.63
C ARG A 18 0.50 -11.34 -11.51
N ASN A 19 0.92 -10.97 -10.29
CA ASN A 19 2.03 -10.03 -10.09
C ASN A 19 1.80 -8.71 -10.86
N ASP A 20 0.54 -8.32 -11.01
CA ASP A 20 0.15 -7.23 -11.90
C ASP A 20 0.53 -5.90 -11.27
N GLN A 21 1.60 -5.29 -11.78
CA GLN A 21 2.10 -4.00 -11.33
C GLN A 21 1.08 -2.89 -11.57
N ARG A 22 0.17 -3.03 -12.54
CA ARG A 22 -0.86 -2.02 -12.81
C ARG A 22 -1.88 -1.97 -11.68
N ALA A 23 -2.29 -3.13 -11.16
CA ALA A 23 -3.19 -3.22 -10.03
C ALA A 23 -2.56 -2.58 -8.77
N PHE A 24 -1.27 -2.82 -8.55
CA PHE A 24 -0.53 -2.17 -7.47
C PHE A 24 -0.44 -0.65 -7.64
N ASN A 25 -0.14 -0.15 -8.84
CA ASN A 25 -0.09 1.29 -9.08
C ASN A 25 -1.44 1.98 -8.81
N VAL A 26 -2.57 1.33 -9.13
CA VAL A 26 -3.90 1.87 -8.84
C VAL A 26 -4.17 1.93 -7.33
N ILE A 27 -3.78 0.89 -6.59
CA ILE A 27 -3.89 0.88 -5.12
C ILE A 27 -2.95 1.94 -4.52
N PHE A 28 -1.71 2.01 -5.01
CA PHE A 28 -0.73 2.99 -4.57
C PHE A 28 -1.27 4.40 -4.73
N ASP A 29 -1.69 4.79 -5.94
CA ASP A 29 -2.23 6.13 -6.22
C ASP A 29 -3.46 6.47 -5.34
N ARG A 30 -4.34 5.49 -5.10
CA ARG A 30 -5.55 5.67 -4.27
C ARG A 30 -5.24 5.87 -2.78
N TYR A 31 -4.33 5.07 -2.22
CA TYR A 31 -4.07 5.04 -0.77
C TYR A 31 -2.83 5.83 -0.35
N TRP A 32 -2.01 6.30 -1.30
CA TRP A 32 -0.78 7.02 -1.01
C TRP A 32 -1.04 8.30 -0.22
N ASP A 33 -1.98 9.13 -0.66
CA ASP A 33 -2.25 10.42 -0.01
C ASP A 33 -2.73 10.23 1.44
N GLU A 34 -3.68 9.33 1.66
CA GLU A 34 -4.21 9.03 3.00
C GLU A 34 -3.13 8.43 3.91
N LEU A 35 -2.35 7.46 3.41
CA LEU A 35 -1.28 6.85 4.18
C LEU A 35 -0.17 7.85 4.50
N TYR A 36 0.20 8.70 3.54
CA TYR A 36 1.20 9.73 3.72
C TYR A 36 0.75 10.77 4.75
N GLN A 37 -0.52 11.18 4.74
CA GLN A 37 -1.05 12.08 5.77
C GLN A 37 -1.00 11.47 7.17
N ILE A 38 -1.36 10.19 7.31
CA ILE A 38 -1.28 9.47 8.59
C ILE A 38 0.18 9.34 9.03
N ALA A 39 1.08 8.96 8.13
CA ALA A 39 2.50 8.84 8.40
C ALA A 39 3.11 10.20 8.78
N LEU A 40 2.72 11.28 8.11
CA LEU A 40 3.15 12.64 8.41
C LEU A 40 2.66 13.11 9.79
N ALA A 41 1.40 12.81 10.13
CA ALA A 41 0.86 13.09 11.45
C ALA A 41 1.60 12.34 12.58
N LYS A 42 2.10 11.14 12.29
CA LYS A 42 2.85 10.30 13.24
C LYS A 42 4.33 10.69 13.33
N ALA A 43 5.00 10.79 12.20
CA ALA A 43 6.42 11.04 12.07
C ALA A 43 6.79 12.51 12.32
N LYS A 44 5.86 13.45 12.07
CA LYS A 44 6.06 14.90 12.13
C LYS A 44 7.23 15.41 11.27
N CYS A 45 7.70 14.58 10.35
CA CYS A 45 8.82 14.85 9.46
C CYS A 45 8.45 14.27 8.08
N PRO A 46 8.53 15.08 7.00
CA PRO A 46 8.14 14.64 5.66
C PRO A 46 9.00 13.50 5.14
N ASP A 47 10.32 13.53 5.38
CA ASP A 47 11.24 12.47 4.97
C ASP A 47 10.89 11.13 5.64
N LEU A 48 10.69 11.15 6.96
CA LEU A 48 10.34 9.95 7.71
C LEU A 48 8.93 9.44 7.37
N ALA A 49 7.99 10.34 7.09
CA ALA A 49 6.65 9.98 6.64
C ALA A 49 6.67 9.25 5.29
N GLN A 50 7.51 9.71 4.36
CA GLN A 50 7.71 9.07 3.08
C GLN A 50 8.32 7.67 3.25
N ASP A 51 9.35 7.53 4.10
CA ASP A 51 9.99 6.24 4.38
C ASP A 51 8.99 5.23 4.98
N LEU A 52 8.18 5.67 5.96
CA LEU A 52 7.13 4.83 6.55
C LEU A 52 6.07 4.41 5.54
N ALA A 53 5.58 5.33 4.71
CA ALA A 53 4.62 5.01 3.67
C ALA A 53 5.21 4.02 2.66
N GLN A 54 6.46 4.23 2.24
CA GLN A 54 7.17 3.30 1.36
C GLN A 54 7.32 1.92 1.99
N GLU A 55 7.72 1.81 3.26
CA GLU A 55 7.89 0.54 3.95
C GLU A 55 6.56 -0.25 4.01
N VAL A 56 5.46 0.44 4.31
CA VAL A 56 4.11 -0.16 4.32
C VAL A 56 3.75 -0.71 2.94
N PHE A 57 3.97 0.04 1.87
CA PHE A 57 3.69 -0.43 0.50
C PHE A 57 4.62 -1.57 0.06
N ILE A 58 5.90 -1.54 0.44
CA ILE A 58 6.86 -2.62 0.18
C ILE A 58 6.41 -3.89 0.92
N ASN A 59 5.99 -3.75 2.18
CA ASN A 59 5.48 -4.87 2.96
C ASN A 59 4.18 -5.40 2.35
N LEU A 60 3.25 -4.53 1.95
CA LEU A 60 2.03 -4.93 1.25
C LEU A 60 2.34 -5.76 -0.01
N TRP A 61 3.33 -5.33 -0.81
CA TRP A 61 3.76 -6.07 -1.99
C TRP A 61 4.45 -7.40 -1.66
N LYS A 62 5.32 -7.43 -0.64
CA LYS A 62 6.00 -8.65 -0.18
C LYS A 62 5.02 -9.69 0.36
N TYR A 63 4.02 -9.25 1.13
CA TYR A 63 3.06 -10.12 1.81
C TYR A 63 1.76 -10.36 1.04
N ARG A 64 1.65 -9.90 -0.21
CA ARG A 64 0.44 -10.09 -1.05
C ARG A 64 -0.04 -11.54 -1.22
N ARG A 65 0.84 -12.53 -1.03
CA ARG A 65 0.52 -13.98 -1.11
C ARG A 65 0.30 -14.62 0.26
N THR A 66 0.62 -13.91 1.33
CA THR A 66 0.65 -14.42 2.68
C THR A 66 -0.41 -13.68 3.48
N SER A 67 -1.62 -14.22 3.52
CA SER A 67 -2.71 -13.70 4.33
C SER A 67 -2.37 -13.81 5.82
N THR A 68 -1.60 -12.88 6.37
CA THR A 68 -1.48 -12.67 7.82
C THR A 68 -0.76 -11.34 8.12
N PRO A 69 -1.48 -10.31 8.60
CA PRO A 69 -0.88 -9.03 8.98
C PRO A 69 -0.28 -9.16 10.39
N SER A 70 0.95 -9.67 10.47
CA SER A 70 1.79 -9.50 11.67
C SER A 70 2.65 -8.25 11.45
N LEU A 71 2.04 -7.06 11.43
CA LEU A 71 2.78 -5.80 11.44
C LEU A 71 3.48 -5.69 12.80
N LYS A 72 4.70 -6.23 12.90
CA LYS A 72 5.59 -5.96 14.01
C LYS A 72 6.13 -4.53 13.80
N MET A 73 5.39 -3.55 14.29
CA MET A 73 5.99 -2.28 14.72
C MET A 73 6.77 -2.59 16.00
N THR A 74 7.98 -3.11 15.85
CA THR A 74 8.96 -3.19 16.95
C THR A 74 9.63 -1.83 17.05
N CYS A 75 9.36 -1.16 18.18
CA CYS A 75 10.16 -0.05 18.70
C CYS A 75 11.61 -0.47 18.93
#